data_AF-A0A7C2E0Q4-F1
#
_entry.id   AF-A0A7C2E0Q4-F1
#
_cell.length_a   1.000
_cell.length_b   1.000
_cell.length_c   1.000
_cell.angle_alpha   90.00
_cell.angle_beta   90.00
_cell.angle_gamma   90.00
#
_symmetry.space_group_name_H-M   'P 1'
#
loop_
_entity.id
_entity.type
_entity.pdbx_description
1 polymer ?
#
loop_
_entity_poly.entity_id
_entity_poly.type
_entity_poly.pdbx_seq_one_letter_code
_entity_poly.pdbx_strand_id
1 'polypeptide(L)'
;MRKVNGMNLILLGPPGAGKGTQAEKISAAYGIPHISTGDIFRENLRKGTKLGLKAKEYMDRGELVPDEVVVVDGGRSGILAGRYRSVLHCIRCGACLNVCPVFRQVGGLAYGSPYGGPIGAVLAPLLEGFEARGDLPWASSLCGACTE
;
A
#
# COMPACT_ATOMS: atom_id res chain seq x y z
N MET A 1 23.56 14.10 6.87
CA MET A 1 23.66 12.91 5.99
C MET A 1 23.05 11.72 6.75
N ARG A 2 21.83 11.28 6.41
CA ARG A 2 21.09 10.27 7.18
C ARG A 2 21.64 8.87 6.87
N LYS A 3 22.11 8.14 7.88
CA LYS A 3 22.41 6.70 7.79
C LYS A 3 21.14 5.96 7.39
N VAL A 4 21.16 5.27 6.25
CA VAL A 4 20.14 4.27 5.91
C VAL A 4 20.52 2.99 6.66
N ASN A 5 20.09 2.86 7.92
CA ASN A 5 20.33 1.66 8.74
C ASN A 5 19.17 0.66 8.60
N GLY A 6 18.78 0.32 7.36
CA GLY A 6 17.76 -0.69 7.09
C GLY A 6 18.32 -1.79 6.18
N MET A 7 18.33 -3.03 6.66
CA MET A 7 18.64 -4.19 5.81
C MET A 7 17.45 -4.51 4.93
N ASN A 8 17.62 -4.43 3.62
CA ASN A 8 16.63 -4.89 2.63
C ASN A 8 17.06 -6.26 2.12
N LEU A 9 16.29 -7.31 2.43
CA LEU A 9 16.58 -8.67 2.02
C LEU A 9 15.59 -9.13 0.94
N ILE A 10 16.11 -9.72 -0.14
CA ILE A 10 15.30 -10.38 -1.17
C ILE A 10 15.64 -11.87 -1.14
N LEU A 11 14.62 -12.72 -0.95
CA LEU A 11 14.75 -14.18 -0.97
C LEU A 11 14.31 -14.70 -2.34
N LEU A 12 15.27 -15.25 -3.09
CA LEU A 12 15.05 -15.83 -4.43
C LEU A 12 15.16 -17.35 -4.40
N GLY A 13 14.49 -18.01 -5.35
CA GLY A 13 14.50 -19.47 -5.47
C GLY A 13 13.21 -20.02 -6.12
N PRO A 14 13.22 -21.26 -6.60
CA PRO A 14 12.07 -21.85 -7.29
C PRO A 14 10.84 -22.03 -6.37
N PRO A 15 9.64 -22.23 -6.92
CA PRO A 15 8.47 -22.65 -6.14
C PRO A 15 8.79 -23.87 -5.26
N GLY A 16 8.28 -23.92 -4.04
CA GLY A 16 8.54 -25.03 -3.11
C GLY A 16 9.91 -25.00 -2.39
N ALA A 17 10.84 -24.11 -2.75
CA ALA A 17 12.18 -24.05 -2.12
C ALA A 17 12.22 -23.56 -0.65
N GLY A 18 11.06 -23.41 0.02
CA GLY A 18 11.01 -22.99 1.43
C GLY A 18 11.23 -21.50 1.69
N LYS A 19 11.22 -20.63 0.66
CA LYS A 19 11.44 -19.18 0.80
C LYS A 19 10.54 -18.52 1.84
N GLY A 20 9.24 -18.82 1.82
CA GLY A 20 8.28 -18.26 2.77
C GLY A 20 8.59 -18.65 4.21
N THR A 21 8.89 -19.92 4.45
CA THR A 21 9.29 -20.44 5.78
C THR A 21 10.57 -19.77 6.29
N GLN A 22 11.55 -19.52 5.41
CA GLN A 22 12.77 -18.80 5.80
C GLN A 22 12.47 -17.31 6.05
N ALA A 23 11.64 -16.69 5.23
CA ALA A 23 11.25 -15.28 5.38
C ALA A 23 10.52 -15.02 6.71
N GLU A 24 9.61 -15.92 7.12
CA GLU A 24 8.93 -15.86 8.42
C GLU A 24 9.92 -15.93 9.60
N LYS A 25 10.90 -16.85 9.53
CA LYS A 25 11.95 -16.97 10.56
C LYS A 25 12.83 -15.72 10.65
N ILE A 26 13.22 -15.16 9.51
CA ILE A 26 14.03 -13.93 9.45
C ILE A 26 13.22 -12.73 9.98
N SER A 27 11.96 -12.62 9.58
CA SER A 27 11.06 -11.58 10.06
C SER A 27 10.93 -11.62 11.58
N ALA A 28 10.70 -12.81 12.16
CA ALA A 28 10.60 -12.99 13.60
C ALA A 28 11.92 -12.71 14.33
N ALA A 29 13.06 -13.17 13.79
CA ALA A 29 14.36 -13.01 14.44
C ALA A 29 14.87 -11.57 14.46
N TYR A 30 14.57 -10.78 13.43
CA TYR A 30 15.11 -9.43 13.27
C TYR A 30 14.07 -8.31 13.38
N GLY A 31 12.80 -8.65 13.60
CA GLY A 31 11.70 -7.68 13.63
C GLY A 31 11.49 -6.95 12.29
N ILE A 32 11.89 -7.57 11.17
CA ILE A 32 11.81 -6.97 9.84
C ILE A 32 10.48 -7.39 9.21
N PRO A 33 9.65 -6.46 8.68
CA PRO A 33 8.41 -6.81 8.00
C PRO A 33 8.64 -7.76 6.81
N HIS A 34 7.90 -8.88 6.78
CA HIS A 34 7.86 -9.77 5.63
C HIS A 34 6.79 -9.32 4.64
N ILE A 35 7.19 -9.08 3.38
CA ILE A 35 6.29 -8.73 2.29
C ILE A 35 6.47 -9.77 1.18
N SER A 36 5.38 -10.44 0.80
CA SER A 36 5.37 -11.48 -0.23
C SER A 36 4.14 -11.34 -1.12
N THR A 37 4.34 -11.33 -2.43
CA THR A 37 3.26 -11.34 -3.42
C THR A 37 2.38 -12.58 -3.26
N GLY A 38 2.94 -13.71 -2.84
CA GLY A 38 2.20 -14.92 -2.53
C GLY A 38 1.22 -14.75 -1.36
N ASP A 39 1.61 -14.04 -0.29
CA ASP A 39 0.71 -13.75 0.84
C ASP A 39 -0.40 -12.78 0.43
N ILE A 40 -0.06 -11.77 -0.37
CA ILE A 40 -1.03 -10.81 -0.91
C ILE A 40 -2.09 -11.54 -1.76
N PHE A 41 -1.68 -12.46 -2.64
CA PHE A 41 -2.62 -13.24 -3.45
C PHE A 41 -3.47 -14.20 -2.61
N ARG A 42 -2.87 -14.91 -1.65
CA ARG A 42 -3.60 -15.80 -0.74
C ARG A 42 -4.65 -15.05 0.07
N GLU A 43 -4.31 -13.86 0.57
CA GLU A 43 -5.24 -13.02 1.33
C GLU A 43 -6.39 -12.50 0.45
N ASN A 44 -6.10 -12.06 -0.77
CA ASN A 44 -7.11 -11.65 -1.73
C ASN A 44 -8.05 -12.81 -2.12
N LEU A 45 -7.49 -14.02 -2.25
CA LEU A 45 -8.28 -15.22 -2.52
C LEU A 45 -9.20 -15.56 -1.34
N ARG A 46 -8.71 -15.50 -0.09
CA ARG A 46 -9.55 -15.68 1.12
C ARG A 46 -10.70 -14.69 1.19
N LYS A 47 -10.46 -13.43 0.79
CA LYS A 47 -11.48 -12.37 0.70
C LYS A 47 -12.39 -12.48 -0.52
N GLY A 48 -12.18 -13.44 -1.41
CA GLY A 48 -12.98 -13.62 -2.61
C GLY A 48 -12.89 -12.45 -3.60
N THR A 49 -11.79 -11.70 -3.61
CA THR A 49 -11.66 -10.53 -4.49
C THR A 49 -11.48 -10.96 -5.95
N LYS A 50 -11.85 -10.09 -6.90
CA LYS A 50 -11.61 -10.32 -8.34
C LYS A 50 -10.13 -10.65 -8.63
N LEU A 51 -9.22 -9.94 -7.96
CA LEU A 51 -7.78 -10.18 -8.04
C LEU A 51 -7.42 -11.59 -7.54
N GLY A 52 -7.92 -11.98 -6.36
CA GLY A 52 -7.63 -13.28 -5.77
C GLY A 52 -8.12 -14.44 -6.64
N LEU A 53 -9.34 -14.33 -7.18
CA LEU A 53 -9.90 -15.32 -8.11
C LEU A 53 -9.09 -15.40 -9.41
N LYS A 54 -8.69 -14.27 -9.98
CA LYS A 54 -7.87 -14.25 -11.21
C LYS A 54 -6.48 -14.83 -10.98
N ALA A 55 -5.83 -14.48 -9.86
CA ALA A 55 -4.52 -15.02 -9.49
C ALA A 55 -4.56 -16.54 -9.27
N LYS A 56 -5.65 -17.05 -8.68
CA LYS A 56 -5.86 -18.49 -8.46
C LYS A 56 -5.78 -19.30 -9.75
N GLU A 57 -6.34 -18.81 -10.85
CA GLU A 57 -6.31 -19.51 -12.16
C GLU A 57 -4.87 -19.86 -12.58
N TYR A 58 -3.92 -18.93 -12.42
CA TYR A 58 -2.51 -19.15 -12.77
C TYR A 58 -1.79 -20.00 -11.72
N MET A 59 -2.03 -19.72 -10.44
CA MET A 59 -1.39 -20.42 -9.34
C MET A 59 -1.75 -21.92 -9.31
N ASP A 60 -3.00 -22.29 -9.61
CA ASP A 60 -3.44 -23.68 -9.67
C ASP A 60 -2.76 -24.47 -10.80
N ARG A 61 -2.38 -23.79 -11.89
CA ARG A 61 -1.62 -24.37 -13.01
C ARG A 61 -0.11 -24.38 -12.77
N GLY A 62 0.37 -23.84 -11.64
CA GLY A 62 1.80 -23.69 -11.37
C GLY A 62 2.47 -22.61 -12.23
N GLU A 63 1.69 -21.73 -12.84
CA GLU A 63 2.19 -20.63 -13.68
C GLU A 63 2.48 -19.38 -12.84
N LEU A 64 3.32 -18.49 -13.38
CA LEU A 64 3.51 -17.16 -12.81
C LEU A 64 2.28 -16.30 -13.09
N VAL A 65 1.84 -15.57 -12.07
CA VAL A 65 0.80 -14.54 -12.22
C VAL A 65 1.39 -13.39 -13.06
N PRO A 66 0.78 -13.02 -14.20
CA PRO A 66 1.29 -11.95 -15.05
C PRO A 66 1.34 -10.59 -14.34
N ASP A 67 2.30 -9.74 -14.70
CA ASP A 67 2.46 -8.41 -14.09
C ASP A 67 1.20 -7.54 -14.21
N GLU A 68 0.46 -7.65 -15.31
CA GLU A 68 -0.84 -6.98 -15.50
C GLU A 68 -1.88 -7.36 -14.44
N VAL A 69 -1.80 -8.57 -13.89
CA VAL A 69 -2.62 -9.02 -12.76
C VAL A 69 -1.99 -8.58 -11.43
N VAL A 70 -0.65 -8.53 -11.35
CA VAL A 70 0.09 -8.03 -10.17
C VAL A 70 -0.13 -6.54 -9.94
N VAL A 71 -0.44 -5.74 -10.97
CA VAL A 71 -0.82 -4.33 -10.79
C VAL A 71 -2.15 -4.22 -10.06
N VAL A 72 -2.05 -4.06 -8.75
CA VAL A 72 -3.21 -4.01 -7.84
C VAL A 72 -3.89 -2.65 -7.94
N ASP A 73 -5.12 -2.64 -8.47
CA ASP A 73 -6.02 -1.47 -8.45
C ASP A 73 -6.17 -0.91 -7.02
N GLY A 74 -6.22 -1.81 -6.02
CA GLY A 74 -6.20 -1.46 -4.60
C GLY A 74 -7.46 -0.72 -4.16
N GLY A 75 -8.57 -0.83 -4.91
CA GLY A 75 -9.83 -0.13 -4.64
C GLY A 75 -9.96 1.21 -5.37
N ARG A 76 -8.94 1.64 -6.12
CA ARG A 76 -8.93 2.94 -6.80
C ARG A 76 -9.94 3.05 -7.94
N SER A 77 -10.30 1.93 -8.59
CA SER A 77 -11.36 1.91 -9.62
C SER A 77 -12.71 2.34 -9.05
N GLY A 78 -13.00 2.03 -7.77
CA GLY A 78 -14.20 2.51 -7.09
C GLY A 78 -14.18 4.04 -6.85
N ILE A 79 -12.99 4.59 -6.60
CA ILE A 79 -12.79 6.05 -6.42
C ILE A 79 -12.92 6.79 -7.76
N LEU A 80 -12.51 6.16 -8.87
CA LEU A 80 -12.56 6.76 -10.21
C LEU A 80 -13.97 7.21 -10.61
N ALA A 81 -14.98 6.41 -10.24
CA ALA A 81 -16.39 6.69 -10.51
C ALA A 81 -17.01 7.73 -9.53
N GLY A 82 -16.28 8.11 -8.48
CA GLY A 82 -16.78 8.96 -7.40
C GLY A 82 -16.44 10.44 -7.53
N ARG A 83 -17.02 11.24 -6.63
CA ARG A 83 -16.78 12.69 -6.51
C ARG A 83 -15.30 13.04 -6.29
N TYR A 84 -14.55 12.16 -5.62
CA TYR A 84 -13.16 12.39 -5.21
C TYR A 84 -12.13 11.89 -6.22
N ARG A 85 -12.51 11.56 -7.46
CA ARG A 85 -11.58 11.02 -8.48
C ARG A 85 -10.28 11.81 -8.66
N SER A 86 -10.30 13.12 -8.44
CA SER A 86 -9.13 14.00 -8.58
C SER A 86 -8.02 13.65 -7.59
N VAL A 87 -8.34 13.04 -6.44
CA VAL A 87 -7.34 12.59 -5.45
C VAL A 87 -6.37 11.57 -6.04
N LEU A 88 -6.79 10.81 -7.07
CA LEU A 88 -5.95 9.80 -7.71
C LEU A 88 -4.80 10.42 -8.51
N HIS A 89 -4.90 11.69 -8.92
CA HIS A 89 -3.77 12.41 -9.52
C HIS A 89 -2.64 12.62 -8.50
N CYS A 90 -2.99 12.81 -7.24
CA CYS A 90 -2.04 13.13 -6.19
C CYS A 90 -1.19 11.91 -5.76
N ILE A 91 -1.68 10.67 -5.97
CA ILE A 91 -0.92 9.42 -5.73
C ILE A 91 0.40 9.42 -6.52
N ARG A 92 0.45 10.13 -7.65
CA ARG A 92 1.63 10.16 -8.53
C ARG A 92 2.68 11.21 -8.15
N CYS A 93 2.26 12.40 -7.71
CA CYS A 93 3.20 13.51 -7.52
C CYS A 93 3.65 13.73 -6.06
N GLY A 94 2.82 13.43 -5.06
CA GLY A 94 3.17 13.61 -3.64
C GLY A 94 3.56 15.04 -3.22
N ALA A 95 3.42 16.04 -4.09
CA ALA A 95 3.93 17.40 -3.87
C ALA A 95 3.36 18.04 -2.60
N CYS A 96 2.12 17.68 -2.25
CA CYS A 96 1.44 18.14 -1.04
C CYS A 96 2.21 17.81 0.25
N LEU A 97 3.05 16.77 0.26
CA LEU A 97 3.87 16.39 1.42
C LEU A 97 4.94 17.44 1.73
N ASN A 98 5.43 18.16 0.71
CA ASN A 98 6.49 19.16 0.86
C ASN A 98 5.97 20.53 1.33
N VAL A 99 4.68 20.79 1.14
CA VAL A 99 4.04 22.07 1.48
C VAL A 99 3.17 21.99 2.73
N CYS A 100 2.69 20.79 3.10
CA CYS A 100 1.82 20.62 4.26
C CYS A 100 2.58 20.87 5.58
N PRO A 101 2.21 21.90 6.37
CA PRO A 101 2.91 22.21 7.62
C PRO A 101 2.78 21.09 8.65
N VAL A 102 1.59 20.46 8.74
CA VAL A 102 1.36 19.33 9.65
C VAL A 102 2.28 18.16 9.31
N PHE A 103 2.25 17.69 8.06
CA PHE A 103 3.07 16.56 7.61
C PHE A 103 4.56 16.81 7.82
N ARG A 104 5.04 18.03 7.55
CA ARG A 104 6.45 18.41 7.76
C ARG A 104 6.87 18.33 9.23
N GLN A 105 5.94 18.51 10.16
CA GLN A 105 6.22 18.54 11.59
C GLN A 105 6.04 17.17 12.26
N VAL A 106 4.99 16.42 11.91
CA VAL A 106 4.68 15.13 12.56
C VAL A 106 5.14 13.91 11.75
N GLY A 107 5.41 14.09 10.45
CA GLY A 107 5.77 13.00 9.53
C GLY A 107 4.62 12.07 9.17
N GLY A 108 4.88 11.12 8.26
CA GLY A 108 3.85 10.19 7.77
C GLY A 108 3.41 9.14 8.79
N LEU A 109 4.26 8.76 9.75
CA LEU A 109 3.96 7.73 10.73
C LEU A 109 2.74 8.09 11.61
N ALA A 110 2.59 9.39 11.93
CA ALA A 110 1.51 9.90 12.75
C ALA A 110 0.12 9.74 12.12
N TYR A 111 0.04 9.55 10.79
CA TYR A 111 -1.21 9.35 10.07
C TYR A 111 -1.71 7.90 10.15
N GLY A 112 -0.89 6.95 10.64
CA GLY A 112 -1.31 5.55 10.79
C GLY A 112 -1.78 4.85 9.51
N SER A 113 -1.50 5.44 8.34
CA SER A 113 -1.83 4.92 7.01
C SER A 113 -0.59 5.02 6.11
N PRO A 114 -0.41 4.09 5.15
CA PRO A 114 0.64 4.21 4.13
C PRO A 114 0.55 5.51 3.33
N TYR A 115 -0.66 6.06 3.20
CA TYR A 115 -0.89 7.37 2.63
C TYR A 115 -0.97 8.40 3.76
N GLY A 116 0.07 9.23 3.89
CA GLY A 116 0.11 10.33 4.85
C GLY A 116 -0.18 11.69 4.20
N GLY A 117 -0.22 12.73 5.03
CA GLY A 117 -0.39 14.11 4.58
C GLY A 117 -1.75 14.38 3.92
N PRO A 118 -1.87 15.44 3.10
CA PRO A 118 -3.12 15.81 2.44
C PRO A 118 -3.70 14.71 1.52
N ILE A 119 -2.85 13.91 0.87
CA ILE A 119 -3.30 12.75 0.08
C ILE A 119 -3.93 11.71 1.00
N GLY A 120 -3.23 11.35 2.07
CA GLY A 120 -3.70 10.38 3.06
C GLY A 120 -5.03 10.74 3.70
N ALA A 121 -5.20 12.02 4.01
CA ALA A 121 -6.42 12.57 4.62
C ALA A 121 -7.69 12.32 3.78
N VAL A 122 -7.56 12.17 2.46
CA VAL A 122 -8.68 11.88 1.56
C VAL A 122 -8.67 10.43 1.10
N LEU A 123 -7.50 9.89 0.75
CA LEU A 123 -7.39 8.57 0.14
C LEU A 123 -7.60 7.43 1.15
N ALA A 124 -7.09 7.55 2.37
CA ALA A 124 -7.21 6.48 3.36
C ALA A 124 -8.67 6.22 3.78
N PRO A 125 -9.53 7.23 4.05
CA PRO A 125 -10.97 7.00 4.28
C PRO A 125 -11.69 6.37 3.08
N LEU A 126 -11.29 6.71 1.85
CA LEU A 126 -11.89 6.13 0.65
C LEU A 126 -11.50 4.68 0.41
N LEU A 127 -10.31 4.26 0.89
CA LEU A 127 -9.81 2.90 0.74
C LEU A 127 -10.16 1.99 1.94
N GLU A 128 -10.12 2.54 3.15
CA GLU A 128 -10.23 1.78 4.41
C GLU A 128 -11.57 2.04 5.13
N GLY A 129 -12.35 3.03 4.67
CA GLY A 129 -13.63 3.43 5.25
C GLY A 129 -13.52 4.57 6.26
N PHE A 130 -14.60 5.34 6.39
CA PHE A 130 -14.68 6.47 7.33
C PHE A 130 -14.65 6.06 8.80
N GLU A 131 -15.16 4.87 9.14
CA GLU A 131 -15.09 4.34 10.51
C GLU A 131 -13.64 4.12 10.97
N ALA A 132 -12.78 3.66 10.06
CA ALA A 132 -11.39 3.37 10.38
C ALA A 132 -10.48 4.61 10.33
N ARG A 133 -10.82 5.61 9.51
CA ARG A 133 -9.92 6.71 9.13
C ARG A 133 -10.55 8.11 9.14
N GLY A 134 -11.73 8.26 9.73
CA GLY A 134 -12.49 9.52 9.76
C GLY A 134 -11.80 10.66 10.51
N ASP A 135 -10.74 10.36 11.26
CA ASP A 135 -9.88 11.30 11.97
C ASP A 135 -8.84 11.97 11.05
N LEU A 136 -8.38 11.29 10.00
CA LEU A 136 -7.31 11.78 9.12
C LEU A 136 -7.60 13.08 8.36
N PRO A 137 -8.86 13.41 7.97
CA PRO A 137 -9.21 14.74 7.49
C PRO A 137 -8.79 15.88 8.42
N TRP A 138 -8.75 15.65 9.74
CA TRP A 138 -8.33 16.65 10.73
C TRP A 138 -6.81 16.72 10.91
N ALA A 139 -6.07 15.73 10.42
CA ALA A 139 -4.62 15.69 10.46
C ALA A 139 -3.95 16.44 9.31
N SER A 140 -4.69 17.20 8.49
CA SER A 140 -4.14 17.93 7.34
C SER A 140 -4.79 19.30 7.17
N SER A 141 -4.02 20.26 6.62
CA SER A 141 -4.53 21.58 6.29
C SER A 141 -5.39 21.62 5.02
N LEU A 142 -5.30 20.59 4.16
CA LEU A 142 -6.00 20.51 2.87
C LEU A 142 -5.93 21.80 2.03
N CYS A 143 -4.84 22.56 2.14
CA CYS A 143 -4.74 23.92 1.61
C CYS A 143 -4.60 24.02 0.09
N GLY A 144 -4.45 22.90 -0.63
CA GLY A 144 -4.34 22.91 -2.09
C GLY A 144 -3.02 23.45 -2.66
N ALA A 145 -2.05 23.85 -1.83
CA ALA A 145 -0.79 24.48 -2.28
C ALA A 145 0.08 23.65 -3.27
N CYS A 146 -0.27 22.41 -3.56
CA CYS A 146 0.35 21.61 -4.61
C CYS A 146 -0.20 21.86 -6.02
N THR A 147 -1.20 22.74 -6.16
CA THR A 147 -1.80 23.13 -7.46
C THR A 147 -1.37 24.53 -7.91
N GLU A 148 -0.55 25.21 -7.12
CA GLU A 148 0.07 26.50 -7.45
C GLU A 148 1.41 26.32 -8.18
#